data_AF-A0A5C2LHI0-F1
#
_entry.id   AF-A0A5C2LHI0-F1
#
_cell.length_a   1.000
_cell.length_b   1.000
_cell.length_c   1.000
_cell.angle_alpha   90.00
_cell.angle_beta   90.00
_cell.angle_gamma   90.00
#
_symmetry.space_group_name_H-M   'P 1'
#
loop_
_entity.id
_entity.type
_entity.pdbx_description
1 polymer ?
#
loop_
_entity_poly.entity_id
_entity_poly.type
_entity_poly.pdbx_seq_one_letter_code
_entity_poly.pdbx_strand_id
1 'polypeptide(L)'
;MQIFVLAVVRPRAPPSAGATGRPNPAGAWRPPAAGGVSPPAAGGAAACGHDAGDKSRTRLSDIEQGVQLAREKGIRAVVSLGGGAVIDAGKAIAALVPAAGPVIDYLEVVGTGRQLEASPLPFVAIPTTAGTGAEVTKNAVINVPEQQRKVSLRDDRMLPDTAIVDPALTDNAPRSITLSSGLDALTRDRARLCSRATPFTDALCQQAIPRGIRALKILMEQECPASRDEMAGSACAADWRWRTPGWGVIHGLAGPLGGLSRASHGALCGSLLPFGTALNESQINDHACASALTMSAAGWPTGWTSLWIRSGTVCGNGAIALALAPCATSA
;
A
#
# COMPACT_ATOMS: atom_id res chain seq x y z
N MET A 1 7.15 13.59 -8.53
CA MET A 1 6.57 13.33 -7.19
C MET A 1 7.70 13.04 -6.23
N GLN A 2 7.97 13.94 -5.28
CA GLN A 2 9.02 13.80 -4.27
C GLN A 2 8.47 12.99 -3.08
N ILE A 3 9.32 12.16 -2.48
CA ILE A 3 9.00 11.49 -1.21
C ILE A 3 9.05 12.58 -0.13
N PHE A 4 7.91 13.00 0.39
CA PHE A 4 7.87 13.84 1.58
C PHE A 4 7.59 12.95 2.78
N VAL A 5 8.66 12.61 3.49
CA VAL A 5 8.53 12.18 4.88
C VAL A 5 8.67 13.44 5.73
N LEU A 6 7.55 13.93 6.26
CA LEU A 6 7.55 15.08 7.17
C LEU A 6 7.80 14.54 8.59
N ALA A 7 8.98 14.86 9.12
CA ALA A 7 9.40 14.40 10.42
C ALA A 7 9.17 15.51 11.47
N VAL A 8 8.34 15.24 12.48
CA VAL A 8 8.02 16.21 13.54
C VAL A 8 8.94 15.99 14.74
N VAL A 9 9.76 17.00 15.07
CA VAL A 9 10.52 17.03 16.32
C VAL A 9 9.66 17.73 17.38
N ARG A 10 9.14 16.99 18.37
CA ARG A 10 8.59 17.64 19.58
C ARG A 10 9.75 18.13 20.46
N PRO A 11 9.72 19.36 20.98
CA PRO A 11 10.67 19.77 22.00
C PRO A 11 10.57 18.85 23.23
N ARG A 12 11.72 18.55 23.83
CA ARG A 12 11.82 17.72 25.04
C ARG A 12 11.00 18.41 26.14
N ALA A 13 10.00 17.73 26.71
CA ALA A 13 9.29 18.27 27.85
C ALA A 13 10.31 18.47 29.00
N PRO A 14 10.31 19.62 29.70
CA PRO A 14 11.11 19.78 30.91
C PRO A 14 10.63 18.75 31.95
N PRO A 15 11.54 18.24 32.82
CA PRO A 15 11.15 17.30 33.86
C PRO A 15 10.04 17.92 34.71
N SER A 16 8.87 17.29 34.75
CA SER A 16 7.73 17.79 35.52
C SER A 16 8.04 17.69 37.01
N ALA A 17 8.10 18.84 37.69
CA ALA A 17 7.97 18.92 39.13
C ALA A 17 6.65 18.25 39.55
N GLY A 18 6.71 17.41 40.58
CA GLY A 18 5.62 16.54 40.98
C GLY A 18 4.30 17.28 41.23
N ALA A 19 3.23 16.77 40.63
CA ALA A 19 1.86 17.08 41.02
C ALA A 19 1.17 15.77 41.39
N THR A 20 1.00 15.56 42.69
CA THR A 20 0.25 14.48 43.31
C THR A 20 -1.25 14.73 43.12
N GLY A 21 -1.91 13.95 42.26
CA GLY A 21 -3.37 13.98 42.10
C GLY A 21 -3.93 12.57 42.07
N ARG A 22 -4.65 12.18 43.14
CA ARG A 22 -5.37 10.90 43.23
C ARG A 22 -6.56 10.86 42.25
N PRO A 23 -6.94 9.69 41.71
CA PRO A 23 -8.11 9.57 40.84
C PRO A 23 -9.42 9.55 41.65
N ASN A 24 -10.44 10.27 41.17
CA ASN A 24 -11.82 10.20 41.68
C ASN A 24 -12.64 9.25 40.78
N PRO A 25 -13.39 8.26 41.31
CA PRO A 25 -14.10 7.27 40.51
C PRO A 25 -15.55 7.71 40.27
N ALA A 26 -15.85 8.27 39.10
CA ALA A 26 -17.20 8.30 38.53
C ALA A 26 -17.10 8.66 37.03
N GLY A 27 -17.54 7.73 36.18
CA GLY A 27 -17.52 7.89 34.72
C GLY A 27 -18.51 8.96 34.25
N ALA A 28 -17.99 10.11 33.84
CA ALA A 28 -18.64 11.03 32.92
C ALA A 28 -17.57 11.87 32.21
N TRP A 29 -17.37 11.63 30.91
CA TRP A 29 -16.52 12.48 30.08
C TRP A 29 -17.22 13.83 29.86
N ARG A 30 -16.57 14.91 30.31
CA ARG A 30 -16.94 16.30 29.96
C ARG A 30 -15.81 16.88 29.10
N PRO A 31 -16.10 17.53 27.96
CA PRO A 31 -15.06 18.23 27.22
C PRO A 31 -14.55 19.42 28.06
N PRO A 32 -13.23 19.68 28.11
CA PRO A 32 -12.71 20.86 28.79
C PRO A 32 -13.18 22.12 28.06
N ALA A 33 -13.58 23.13 28.83
CA ALA A 33 -13.95 24.44 28.33
C ALA A 33 -12.81 25.07 27.52
N ALA A 34 -13.16 25.84 26.49
CA ALA A 34 -12.24 26.53 25.59
C ALA A 34 -11.41 27.59 26.35
N GLY A 35 -10.33 27.16 27.00
CA GLY A 35 -9.25 28.01 27.48
C GLY A 35 -8.18 28.08 26.39
N GLY A 36 -7.83 29.29 25.96
CA GLY A 36 -6.88 29.54 24.88
C GLY A 36 -5.56 28.81 25.07
N VAL A 37 -5.29 27.84 24.19
CA VAL A 37 -3.99 27.21 24.06
C VAL A 37 -3.18 28.07 23.10
N SER A 38 -2.21 28.82 23.62
CA SER A 38 -1.17 29.45 22.79
C SER A 38 -0.54 28.40 21.89
N PRO A 39 -0.31 28.68 20.58
CA PRO A 39 0.24 27.70 19.67
C PRO A 39 1.60 27.21 20.20
N PRO A 40 1.85 25.88 20.24
CA PRO A 40 3.17 25.37 20.58
C PRO A 40 4.19 25.90 19.57
N ALA A 41 5.35 26.32 20.07
CA ALA A 41 6.47 26.77 19.26
C ALA A 41 6.75 25.80 18.11
N ALA A 42 6.89 26.33 16.89
CA ALA A 42 7.06 25.58 15.66
C ALA A 42 8.20 24.54 15.80
N GLY A 43 7.83 23.25 15.89
CA GLY A 43 8.79 22.16 15.78
C GLY A 43 9.39 22.19 14.37
N GLY A 44 10.72 22.13 14.26
CA GLY A 44 11.39 22.08 12.97
C GLY A 44 10.97 20.81 12.22
N ALA A 45 10.50 20.97 10.98
CA ALA A 45 10.26 19.87 10.06
C ALA A 45 11.56 19.57 9.31
N ALA A 46 12.09 18.35 9.45
CA ALA A 46 13.15 17.86 8.57
C ALA A 46 12.49 17.04 7.45
N ALA A 47 12.61 17.51 6.21
CA ALA A 47 12.22 16.74 5.04
C ALA A 47 13.41 15.91 4.59
N CYS A 48 13.30 14.58 4.63
CA CYS A 48 14.25 13.70 3.94
C CYS A 48 13.77 13.49 2.50
N GLY A 49 14.02 14.49 1.65
CA GLY A 49 13.82 14.36 0.21
C GLY A 49 14.97 13.57 -0.40
N HIS A 50 14.68 12.41 -0.96
CA HIS A 50 15.63 11.66 -1.79
C HIS A 50 15.26 11.81 -3.27
N ASP A 51 16.26 12.10 -4.11
CA ASP A 51 16.12 12.14 -5.57
C ASP A 51 17.16 11.16 -6.17
N ALA A 52 16.73 9.96 -6.57
CA ALA A 52 17.59 9.01 -7.28
C ALA A 52 16.79 7.89 -8.00
N GLY A 53 16.45 8.09 -9.29
CA GLY A 53 15.93 7.02 -10.16
C GLY A 53 14.52 6.50 -9.83
N ASP A 54 14.05 5.51 -10.61
CA ASP A 54 12.67 4.96 -10.63
C ASP A 54 11.90 5.10 -9.30
N LYS A 55 11.11 6.19 -9.20
CA LYS A 55 10.42 6.67 -7.98
C LYS A 55 9.26 5.76 -7.54
N SER A 56 9.07 4.62 -8.22
CA SER A 56 8.01 3.66 -7.94
C SER A 56 8.41 2.58 -6.92
N ARG A 57 9.66 2.59 -6.43
CA ARG A 57 10.23 1.51 -5.61
C ARG A 57 10.85 2.02 -4.31
N THR A 58 10.57 1.32 -3.22
CA THR A 58 11.20 1.49 -1.91
C THR A 58 12.51 0.71 -1.87
N ARG A 59 13.68 1.35 -1.93
CA ARG A 59 14.96 0.62 -1.86
C ARG A 59 15.44 0.50 -0.42
N LEU A 60 16.14 -0.59 -0.12
CA LEU A 60 16.78 -0.79 1.17
C LEU A 60 17.72 0.38 1.54
N SER A 61 18.56 0.82 0.59
CA SER A 61 19.50 1.92 0.80
C SER A 61 18.80 3.25 1.17
N ASP A 62 17.59 3.48 0.65
CA ASP A 62 16.83 4.70 0.96
C ASP A 62 16.29 4.66 2.39
N ILE A 63 15.89 3.46 2.86
CA ILE A 63 15.44 3.24 4.24
C ILE A 63 16.62 3.38 5.21
N GLU A 64 17.77 2.79 4.90
CA GLU A 64 18.97 2.89 5.76
C GLU A 64 19.38 4.34 5.97
N GLN A 65 19.45 5.12 4.89
CA GLN A 65 19.73 6.56 4.95
C GLN A 65 18.65 7.33 5.72
N GLY A 66 17.37 7.01 5.49
CA GLY A 66 16.25 7.61 6.21
C GLY A 66 16.28 7.34 7.72
N VAL A 67 16.61 6.12 8.12
CA VAL A 67 16.78 5.71 9.52
C VAL A 67 17.95 6.44 10.17
N GLN A 68 19.10 6.49 9.50
CA GLN A 68 20.27 7.21 10.01
C GLN A 68 19.95 8.68 10.26
N LEU A 69 19.41 9.37 9.25
CA LEU A 69 19.04 10.78 9.35
C LEU A 69 18.00 11.03 10.44
N ALA A 70 17.00 10.15 10.56
CA ALA A 70 15.97 10.26 11.59
C ALA A 70 16.54 10.12 13.01
N ARG A 71 17.51 9.22 13.22
CA ARG A 71 18.23 9.09 14.50
C ARG A 71 19.08 10.33 14.80
N GLU A 72 19.87 10.80 13.83
CA GLU A 72 20.73 11.98 13.97
C GLU A 72 19.93 13.25 14.31
N LYS A 73 18.75 13.41 13.70
CA LYS A 73 17.85 14.56 13.94
C LYS A 73 16.94 14.38 15.15
N GLY A 74 16.97 13.23 15.82
CA GLY A 74 16.11 12.94 16.97
C GLY A 74 14.61 12.95 16.61
N ILE A 75 14.26 12.46 15.42
CA ILE A 75 12.87 12.39 14.95
C ILE A 75 12.05 11.50 15.88
N ARG A 76 10.83 11.96 16.18
CA ARG A 76 9.91 11.29 17.12
C ARG A 76 8.59 10.85 16.49
N ALA A 77 8.32 11.23 15.25
CA ALA A 77 7.14 10.84 14.50
C ALA A 77 7.44 10.96 13.00
N VAL A 78 6.74 10.16 12.20
CA VAL A 78 6.93 10.08 10.75
C VAL A 78 5.59 10.31 10.06
N VAL A 79 5.55 11.15 9.03
CA VAL A 79 4.37 11.36 8.19
C VAL A 79 4.76 11.09 6.75
N SER A 80 4.09 10.15 6.09
CA SER A 80 4.31 9.87 4.66
C SER A 80 3.18 10.45 3.81
N LEU A 81 3.55 11.22 2.78
CA LEU A 81 2.64 11.69 1.73
C LEU A 81 3.10 11.15 0.38
N GLY A 82 2.34 10.23 -0.22
CA GLY A 82 2.68 9.65 -1.52
C GLY A 82 1.94 8.35 -1.84
N GLY A 83 2.39 7.65 -2.88
CA GLY A 83 1.89 6.31 -3.19
C GLY A 83 2.44 5.24 -2.23
N GLY A 84 2.09 3.97 -2.46
CA GLY A 84 2.46 2.85 -1.58
C GLY A 84 3.95 2.74 -1.27
N ALA A 85 4.84 3.02 -2.23
CA ALA A 85 6.29 3.00 -1.99
C ALA A 85 6.73 4.03 -0.93
N VAL A 86 6.16 5.24 -0.97
CA VAL A 86 6.45 6.31 0.00
C VAL A 86 5.93 5.97 1.40
N ILE A 87 4.75 5.38 1.46
CA ILE A 87 4.15 4.94 2.72
C ILE A 87 4.96 3.78 3.32
N ASP A 88 5.34 2.78 2.50
CA ASP A 88 6.17 1.66 2.94
C ASP A 88 7.55 2.13 3.41
N ALA A 89 8.17 3.09 2.74
CA ALA A 89 9.43 3.70 3.17
C ALA A 89 9.29 4.36 4.54
N GLY A 90 8.28 5.21 4.73
CA GLY A 90 8.05 5.89 6.00
C GLY A 90 7.72 4.93 7.13
N LYS A 91 6.91 3.90 6.86
CA LYS A 91 6.57 2.84 7.83
C LYS A 91 7.81 2.07 8.26
N ALA A 92 8.67 1.69 7.32
CA ALA A 92 9.93 1.03 7.63
C ALA A 92 10.86 1.93 8.45
N ILE A 93 11.01 3.20 8.07
CA ILE A 93 11.80 4.17 8.85
C ILE A 93 11.25 4.31 10.27
N ALA A 94 9.93 4.52 10.43
CA ALA A 94 9.29 4.64 11.74
C ALA A 94 9.54 3.41 12.62
N ALA A 95 9.49 2.21 12.04
CA ALA A 95 9.75 0.95 12.72
C ALA A 95 11.21 0.74 13.11
N LEU A 96 12.15 1.15 12.25
CA LEU A 96 13.57 0.83 12.38
C LEU A 96 14.39 1.91 13.09
N VAL A 97 13.90 3.15 13.19
CA VAL A 97 14.54 4.19 14.01
C VAL A 97 14.82 3.73 15.45
N PRO A 98 13.85 3.14 16.19
CA PRO A 98 14.08 2.67 17.55
C PRO A 98 14.76 1.28 17.63
N ALA A 99 14.95 0.61 16.50
CA ALA A 99 15.52 -0.74 16.44
C ALA A 99 17.05 -0.74 16.65
N ALA A 100 17.60 -1.79 17.27
CA ALA A 100 19.04 -1.83 17.62
C ALA A 100 19.92 -2.46 16.54
N GLY A 101 19.36 -3.33 15.69
CA GLY A 101 20.10 -4.07 14.68
C GLY A 101 20.28 -3.34 13.34
N PRO A 102 21.09 -3.92 12.43
CA PRO A 102 21.13 -3.55 11.01
C PRO A 102 19.74 -3.67 10.36
N VAL A 103 19.40 -2.77 9.43
CA VAL A 103 18.08 -2.75 8.77
C VAL A 103 17.78 -4.08 8.05
N ILE A 104 18.78 -4.64 7.35
CA ILE A 104 18.63 -5.89 6.59
C ILE A 104 18.15 -7.06 7.47
N ASP A 105 18.56 -7.12 8.75
CA ASP A 105 18.25 -8.25 9.64
C ASP A 105 16.75 -8.39 9.89
N TYR A 106 16.02 -7.27 9.87
CA TYR A 106 14.58 -7.24 10.12
C TYR A 106 13.75 -7.63 8.88
N LEU A 107 14.39 -7.74 7.69
CA LEU A 107 13.68 -8.13 6.48
C LEU A 107 13.47 -9.64 6.41
N GLU A 108 12.27 -10.04 6.01
CA GLU A 108 11.98 -11.44 5.67
C GLU A 108 12.80 -11.89 4.45
N VAL A 109 13.13 -13.18 4.38
CA VAL A 109 13.80 -13.85 3.24
C VAL A 109 15.28 -13.51 3.06
N VAL A 110 15.63 -12.23 3.08
CA VAL A 110 16.99 -11.73 2.81
C VAL A 110 17.78 -11.42 4.07
N GLY A 111 17.08 -11.16 5.17
CA GLY A 111 17.63 -11.03 6.52
C GLY A 111 17.32 -12.25 7.39
N THR A 112 17.42 -12.05 8.70
CA THR A 112 17.08 -13.09 9.69
C THR A 112 15.61 -13.09 10.07
N GLY A 113 14.83 -12.11 9.62
CA GLY A 113 13.45 -11.90 10.05
C GLY A 113 13.36 -11.49 11.52
N ARG A 114 14.35 -10.74 11.99
CA ARG A 114 14.45 -10.29 13.38
C ARG A 114 13.19 -9.51 13.79
N GLN A 115 12.69 -9.80 14.99
CA GLN A 115 11.54 -9.09 15.57
C GLN A 115 11.97 -7.70 16.05
N LEU A 116 11.08 -6.70 15.91
CA LEU A 116 11.34 -5.36 16.43
C LEU A 116 11.35 -5.37 17.96
N GLU A 117 12.43 -4.88 18.58
CA GLU A 117 12.57 -4.86 20.03
C GLU A 117 11.76 -3.73 20.68
N ALA A 118 11.51 -2.66 19.94
CA ALA A 118 10.80 -1.47 20.40
C ALA A 118 9.59 -1.19 19.51
N SER A 119 8.61 -0.47 20.06
CA SER A 119 7.48 0.00 19.27
C SER A 119 7.94 1.01 18.21
N PRO A 120 7.40 0.94 16.97
CA PRO A 120 7.63 1.96 15.96
C PRO A 120 7.30 3.37 16.47
N LEU A 121 7.94 4.37 15.86
CA LEU A 121 7.54 5.76 16.05
C LEU A 121 6.10 5.98 15.58
N PRO A 122 5.35 6.94 16.17
CA PRO A 122 4.07 7.38 15.65
C PRO A 122 4.13 7.68 14.14
N PHE A 123 3.20 7.12 13.39
CA PHE A 123 3.18 7.14 11.93
C PHE A 123 1.83 7.59 11.36
N VAL A 124 1.86 8.58 10.47
CA VAL A 124 0.69 9.04 9.70
C VAL A 124 0.90 8.75 8.22
N ALA A 125 -0.08 8.14 7.57
CA ALA A 125 -0.05 7.85 6.15
C ALA A 125 -1.09 8.70 5.39
N ILE A 126 -0.65 9.35 4.32
CA ILE A 126 -1.49 10.18 3.45
C ILE A 126 -1.31 9.68 2.01
N PRO A 127 -2.16 8.73 1.55
CA PRO A 127 -2.04 8.17 0.22
C PRO A 127 -2.40 9.18 -0.87
N THR A 128 -1.60 9.20 -1.93
CA THR A 128 -1.84 10.00 -3.16
C THR A 128 -2.15 9.10 -4.37
N THR A 129 -2.46 7.83 -4.13
CA THR A 129 -2.83 6.84 -5.14
C THR A 129 -3.94 5.95 -4.61
N ALA A 130 -4.97 5.69 -5.41
CA ALA A 130 -6.06 4.78 -5.09
C ALA A 130 -5.70 3.34 -5.50
N GLY A 131 -4.76 2.75 -4.75
CA GLY A 131 -4.20 1.45 -5.04
C GLY A 131 -3.80 0.75 -3.76
N THR A 132 -2.50 0.67 -3.51
CA THR A 132 -1.79 -0.28 -2.65
C THR A 132 -2.30 -0.53 -1.23
N GLY A 133 -3.11 0.38 -0.66
CA GLY A 133 -3.61 0.22 0.71
C GLY A 133 -2.60 0.33 1.81
N ALA A 134 -1.37 0.76 1.48
CA ALA A 134 -0.26 0.78 2.40
C ALA A 134 -0.58 1.57 3.69
N GLU A 135 -1.48 2.53 3.61
CA GLU A 135 -2.01 3.34 4.70
C GLU A 135 -2.85 2.56 5.74
N VAL A 136 -3.33 1.35 5.43
CA VAL A 136 -4.07 0.49 6.37
C VAL A 136 -3.50 -0.92 6.50
N THR A 137 -2.24 -1.13 6.07
CA THR A 137 -1.54 -2.41 6.26
C THR A 137 -0.41 -2.32 7.29
N LYS A 138 -0.04 -3.48 7.86
CA LYS A 138 1.09 -3.65 8.79
C LYS A 138 2.41 -4.03 8.13
N ASN A 139 2.46 -4.01 6.80
CA ASN A 139 3.61 -4.44 6.02
C ASN A 139 4.27 -3.23 5.38
N ALA A 140 5.59 -3.22 5.30
CA ALA A 140 6.35 -2.34 4.43
C ALA A 140 7.07 -3.20 3.38
N VAL A 141 6.75 -3.00 2.09
CA VAL A 141 7.35 -3.77 1.02
C VAL A 141 8.60 -3.05 0.49
N ILE A 142 9.73 -3.76 0.52
CA ILE A 142 11.07 -3.22 0.29
C ILE A 142 11.71 -3.98 -0.86
N ASN A 143 12.29 -3.25 -1.80
CA ASN A 143 13.03 -3.82 -2.92
C ASN A 143 14.52 -3.88 -2.57
N VAL A 144 15.14 -5.03 -2.84
CA VAL A 144 16.57 -5.30 -2.65
C VAL A 144 17.15 -5.67 -4.02
N PRO A 145 17.51 -4.68 -4.85
CA PRO A 145 17.94 -4.90 -6.23
C PRO A 145 19.14 -5.82 -6.36
N GLU A 146 20.07 -5.78 -5.41
CA GLU A 146 21.29 -6.59 -5.37
C GLU A 146 20.97 -8.09 -5.31
N GLN A 147 19.81 -8.43 -4.74
CA GLN A 147 19.33 -9.80 -4.62
C GLN A 147 18.17 -10.11 -5.58
N GLN A 148 17.74 -9.14 -6.40
CA GLN A 148 16.56 -9.25 -7.29
C GLN A 148 15.30 -9.70 -6.53
N ARG A 149 15.15 -9.25 -5.27
CA ARG A 149 14.03 -9.63 -4.41
C ARG A 149 13.22 -8.41 -3.99
N LYS A 150 11.91 -8.63 -3.91
CA LYS A 150 10.98 -7.78 -3.18
C LYS A 150 10.60 -8.50 -1.89
N VAL A 151 10.91 -7.90 -0.76
CA VAL A 151 10.72 -8.46 0.58
C VAL A 151 9.80 -7.58 1.42
N SER A 152 9.38 -8.08 2.57
CA SER A 152 8.54 -7.31 3.50
C SER A 152 9.22 -7.21 4.85
N LEU A 153 9.12 -6.04 5.46
CA LEU A 153 9.18 -5.88 6.91
C LEU A 153 7.74 -5.96 7.43
N ARG A 154 7.51 -6.72 8.51
CA ARG A 154 6.17 -6.93 9.08
C ARG A 154 6.23 -6.93 10.60
N ASP A 155 5.32 -6.22 11.22
CA ASP A 155 5.05 -6.27 12.65
C ASP A 155 3.64 -5.72 12.90
N ASP A 156 2.87 -6.29 13.83
CA ASP A 156 1.51 -5.84 14.12
C ASP A 156 1.44 -4.37 14.57
N ARG A 157 2.54 -3.85 15.12
CA ARG A 157 2.69 -2.46 15.58
C ARG A 157 3.02 -1.48 14.45
N MET A 158 3.24 -1.95 13.22
CA MET A 158 3.55 -1.10 12.06
C MET A 158 2.32 -0.56 11.33
N LEU A 159 1.12 -0.86 11.82
CA LEU A 159 -0.08 -0.22 11.29
C LEU A 159 0.00 1.29 11.53
N PRO A 160 -0.31 2.15 10.54
CA PRO A 160 -0.32 3.59 10.76
C PRO A 160 -1.29 3.99 11.88
N ASP A 161 -0.88 4.92 12.75
CA ASP A 161 -1.74 5.48 13.79
C ASP A 161 -2.89 6.29 13.18
N THR A 162 -2.67 6.88 12.01
CA THR A 162 -3.68 7.64 11.28
C THR A 162 -3.47 7.52 9.78
N ALA A 163 -4.55 7.23 9.05
CA ALA A 163 -4.60 7.30 7.60
C ALA A 163 -5.51 8.47 7.19
N ILE A 164 -5.00 9.40 6.41
CA ILE A 164 -5.76 10.54 5.87
C ILE A 164 -6.00 10.30 4.39
N VAL A 165 -7.16 9.73 4.06
CA VAL A 165 -7.55 9.44 2.68
C VAL A 165 -8.33 10.63 2.12
N ASP A 166 -7.64 11.48 1.36
CA ASP A 166 -8.24 12.58 0.61
C ASP A 166 -8.19 12.25 -0.90
N PRO A 167 -9.33 11.92 -1.54
CA PRO A 167 -9.38 11.57 -2.96
C PRO A 167 -8.83 12.67 -3.88
N ALA A 168 -8.92 13.95 -3.47
CA ALA A 168 -8.43 15.07 -4.26
C ALA A 168 -6.90 15.03 -4.45
N LEU A 169 -6.18 14.35 -3.55
CA LEU A 169 -4.74 14.10 -3.70
C LEU A 169 -4.40 13.12 -4.83
N THR A 170 -5.41 12.46 -5.40
CA THR A 170 -5.27 11.57 -6.56
C THR A 170 -5.70 12.23 -7.87
N ASP A 171 -6.25 13.44 -7.83
CA ASP A 171 -6.73 14.16 -9.01
C ASP A 171 -5.59 14.44 -9.99
N ASN A 172 -5.87 14.23 -11.29
CA ASN A 172 -4.91 14.41 -12.37
C ASN A 172 -3.61 13.59 -12.21
N ALA A 173 -3.60 12.57 -11.35
CA ALA A 173 -2.48 11.66 -11.25
C ALA A 173 -2.22 11.02 -12.63
N PRO A 174 -0.94 10.85 -13.04
CA PRO A 174 -0.62 10.36 -14.37
C PRO A 174 -1.41 9.10 -14.72
N ARG A 175 -1.92 9.02 -15.95
CA ARG A 175 -2.77 7.92 -16.42
C ARG A 175 -2.17 6.54 -16.12
N SER A 176 -0.86 6.36 -16.35
CA SER A 176 -0.17 5.11 -16.04
C SER A 176 -0.22 4.73 -14.55
N ILE A 177 -0.12 5.70 -13.64
CA ILE A 177 -0.20 5.49 -12.19
C ILE A 177 -1.64 5.20 -11.77
N THR A 178 -2.61 5.99 -12.25
CA THR A 178 -4.04 5.80 -11.98
C THR A 178 -4.48 4.39 -12.35
N LEU A 179 -4.08 3.94 -13.54
CA LEU A 179 -4.52 2.64 -14.04
C LEU A 179 -3.75 1.48 -13.39
N SER A 180 -2.44 1.60 -13.19
CA SER A 180 -1.69 0.58 -12.44
C SER A 180 -2.21 0.42 -11.01
N SER A 181 -2.39 1.52 -10.28
CA SER A 181 -2.89 1.50 -8.90
C SER A 181 -4.32 0.97 -8.80
N GLY A 182 -5.21 1.37 -9.71
CA GLY A 182 -6.58 0.87 -9.72
C GLY A 182 -6.68 -0.63 -10.05
N LEU A 183 -5.81 -1.14 -10.93
CA LEU A 183 -5.74 -2.58 -11.22
C LEU A 183 -5.27 -3.38 -10.00
N ASP A 184 -4.33 -2.84 -9.22
CA ASP A 184 -3.92 -3.45 -7.95
C ASP A 184 -5.08 -3.49 -6.95
N ALA A 185 -5.82 -2.38 -6.77
CA ALA A 185 -6.99 -2.33 -5.89
C ALA A 185 -8.03 -3.38 -6.26
N LEU A 186 -8.42 -3.44 -7.53
CA LEU A 186 -9.41 -4.42 -8.02
C LEU A 186 -8.92 -5.87 -7.91
N THR A 187 -7.62 -6.11 -8.06
CA THR A 187 -7.05 -7.44 -7.85
C THR A 187 -7.16 -7.85 -6.39
N ARG A 188 -6.94 -6.92 -5.46
CA ARG A 188 -7.04 -7.16 -4.02
C ARG A 188 -8.48 -7.35 -3.57
N ASP A 189 -9.44 -6.62 -4.13
CA ASP A 189 -10.85 -6.83 -3.85
C ASP A 189 -11.35 -8.25 -4.21
N ARG A 190 -10.72 -8.91 -5.20
CA ARG A 190 -11.03 -10.30 -5.55
C ARG A 190 -10.53 -11.31 -4.55
N ALA A 191 -9.90 -10.89 -3.46
CA ALA A 191 -9.50 -11.79 -2.42
C ALA A 191 -10.71 -12.38 -1.64
N ARG A 192 -11.96 -11.95 -1.89
CA ARG A 192 -13.17 -12.74 -1.56
C ARG A 192 -13.12 -14.22 -2.02
N LEU A 193 -12.24 -14.55 -2.97
CA LEU A 193 -11.98 -15.91 -3.46
C LEU A 193 -10.95 -16.69 -2.63
N CYS A 194 -10.36 -16.05 -1.62
CA CYS A 194 -9.38 -16.69 -0.76
C CYS A 194 -10.07 -17.70 0.16
N SER A 195 -9.40 -18.82 0.42
CA SER A 195 -9.86 -19.89 1.33
C SER A 195 -10.15 -19.44 2.77
N ARG A 196 -9.74 -18.22 3.12
CA ARG A 196 -9.90 -17.62 4.45
C ARG A 196 -10.85 -16.41 4.44
N ALA A 197 -11.58 -16.16 3.36
CA ALA A 197 -12.58 -15.09 3.29
C ALA A 197 -13.61 -15.23 4.43
N THR A 198 -14.12 -14.09 4.91
CA THR A 198 -15.14 -14.02 5.96
C THR A 198 -16.34 -13.21 5.47
N PRO A 199 -17.53 -13.37 6.08
CA PRO A 199 -18.69 -12.55 5.72
C PRO A 199 -18.43 -11.04 5.80
N PHE A 200 -17.57 -10.63 6.73
CA PHE A 200 -17.14 -9.24 6.85
C PHE A 200 -16.31 -8.78 5.65
N THR A 201 -15.34 -9.58 5.20
CA THR A 201 -14.53 -9.24 4.02
C THR A 201 -15.36 -9.27 2.74
N ASP A 202 -16.33 -10.17 2.66
CA ASP A 202 -17.21 -10.27 1.49
C ASP A 202 -18.14 -9.07 1.37
N ALA A 203 -18.68 -8.59 2.50
CA ALA A 203 -19.53 -7.38 2.52
C ALA A 203 -18.79 -6.13 2.03
N LEU A 204 -17.50 -5.99 2.38
CA LEU A 204 -16.67 -4.89 1.88
C LEU A 204 -16.46 -4.99 0.36
N CYS A 205 -16.15 -6.18 -0.15
CA CYS A 205 -15.86 -6.40 -1.57
C CYS A 205 -17.12 -6.32 -2.46
N GLN A 206 -18.30 -6.67 -1.93
CA GLN A 206 -19.54 -6.76 -2.72
C GLN A 206 -19.91 -5.43 -3.38
N GLN A 207 -19.67 -4.31 -2.70
CA GLN A 207 -19.94 -2.97 -3.24
C GLN A 207 -18.69 -2.34 -3.88
N ALA A 208 -17.50 -2.60 -3.35
CA ALA A 208 -16.25 -2.00 -3.83
C ALA A 208 -15.92 -2.44 -5.26
N ILE A 209 -15.97 -3.75 -5.57
CA ILE A 209 -15.61 -4.29 -6.90
C ILE A 209 -16.39 -3.62 -8.05
N PRO A 210 -17.74 -3.63 -8.05
CA PRO A 210 -18.49 -3.08 -9.19
C PRO A 210 -18.31 -1.56 -9.31
N ARG A 211 -18.15 -0.85 -8.19
CA ARG A 211 -17.89 0.61 -8.18
C ARG A 211 -16.51 0.93 -8.72
N GLY A 212 -15.47 0.27 -8.20
CA GLY A 212 -14.09 0.42 -8.66
C GLY A 212 -13.93 0.06 -10.14
N ILE A 213 -14.56 -1.01 -10.64
CA ILE A 213 -14.50 -1.35 -12.08
C ILE A 213 -15.10 -0.21 -12.93
N ARG A 214 -16.27 0.32 -12.56
CA ARG A 214 -16.90 1.43 -13.30
C ARG A 214 -16.05 2.69 -13.24
N ALA A 215 -15.56 3.03 -12.06
CA ALA A 215 -14.72 4.21 -11.85
C ALA A 215 -13.41 4.13 -12.67
N LEU A 216 -12.73 2.97 -12.63
CA LEU A 216 -11.51 2.76 -13.40
C LEU A 216 -11.75 2.82 -14.91
N LYS A 217 -12.89 2.31 -15.39
CA LYS A 217 -13.30 2.42 -16.80
C LYS A 217 -13.43 3.88 -17.24
N ILE A 218 -14.08 4.71 -16.42
CA ILE A 218 -14.23 6.14 -16.71
C ILE A 218 -12.85 6.81 -16.71
N LEU A 219 -12.01 6.53 -15.70
CA LEU A 219 -10.65 7.08 -15.58
C LEU A 219 -9.69 6.62 -16.68
N MET A 220 -10.02 5.56 -17.41
CA MET A 220 -9.27 5.17 -18.61
C MET A 220 -9.49 6.12 -19.78
N GLU A 221 -10.66 6.74 -19.85
CA GLU A 221 -11.10 7.57 -20.96
C GLU A 221 -10.93 9.06 -20.63
N GLN A 222 -11.24 9.46 -19.39
CA GLN A 222 -11.23 10.85 -18.97
C GLN A 222 -11.05 11.01 -17.45
N GLU A 223 -10.53 12.16 -17.03
CA GLU A 223 -10.54 12.56 -15.62
C GLU A 223 -11.97 12.79 -15.13
N CYS A 224 -12.28 12.30 -13.92
CA CYS A 224 -13.59 12.44 -13.31
C CYS A 224 -13.45 12.39 -11.78
N PRO A 225 -13.66 13.51 -11.06
CA PRO A 225 -13.53 13.55 -9.59
C PRO A 225 -14.40 12.51 -8.88
N ALA A 226 -15.65 12.31 -9.30
CA ALA A 226 -16.49 11.27 -8.73
C ALA A 226 -15.92 9.85 -8.92
N SER A 227 -15.18 9.60 -10.01
CA SER A 227 -14.48 8.32 -10.21
C SER A 227 -13.20 8.22 -9.37
N ARG A 228 -12.54 9.34 -9.07
CA ARG A 228 -11.40 9.41 -8.13
C ARG A 228 -11.87 9.03 -6.72
N ASP A 229 -13.01 9.58 -6.28
CA ASP A 229 -13.65 9.27 -5.00
C ASP A 229 -14.00 7.78 -4.89
N GLU A 230 -14.68 7.24 -5.91
CA GLU A 230 -15.08 5.83 -5.93
C GLU A 230 -13.86 4.89 -5.95
N MET A 231 -12.78 5.25 -6.66
CA MET A 231 -11.53 4.49 -6.63
C MET A 231 -10.83 4.56 -5.27
N ALA A 232 -10.76 5.74 -4.65
CA ALA A 232 -10.17 5.91 -3.32
C ALA A 232 -10.94 5.12 -2.25
N GLY A 233 -12.28 5.16 -2.31
CA GLY A 233 -13.15 4.35 -1.46
C GLY A 233 -12.98 2.85 -1.69
N SER A 234 -12.89 2.41 -2.95
CA SER A 234 -12.68 1.00 -3.30
C SER A 234 -11.32 0.50 -2.80
N ALA A 235 -10.24 1.26 -3.01
CA ALA A 235 -8.92 0.93 -2.49
C ALA A 235 -8.93 0.82 -0.96
N CYS A 236 -9.43 1.83 -0.24
CA CYS A 236 -9.49 1.80 1.22
C CYS A 236 -10.30 0.60 1.76
N ALA A 237 -11.44 0.27 1.13
CA ALA A 237 -12.27 -0.88 1.49
C ALA A 237 -11.55 -2.23 1.25
N ALA A 238 -10.81 -2.35 0.14
CA ALA A 238 -10.00 -3.53 -0.19
C ALA A 238 -8.99 -3.87 0.92
N ASP A 239 -8.54 -2.86 1.65
CA ASP A 239 -7.36 -2.94 2.50
C ASP A 239 -7.67 -3.00 3.99
N TRP A 240 -8.85 -2.55 4.43
CA TRP A 240 -9.38 -2.90 5.76
C TRP A 240 -9.48 -4.42 5.97
N ARG A 241 -9.61 -5.15 4.86
CA ARG A 241 -9.59 -6.61 4.76
C ARG A 241 -8.20 -7.22 5.02
N TRP A 242 -7.09 -6.49 4.97
CA TRP A 242 -5.74 -7.04 5.24
C TRP A 242 -5.61 -7.65 6.65
N ARG A 243 -6.52 -7.32 7.58
CA ARG A 243 -6.58 -7.96 8.89
C ARG A 243 -6.84 -9.48 8.82
N THR A 244 -7.31 -10.02 7.68
CA THR A 244 -7.36 -11.46 7.30
C THR A 244 -7.91 -11.60 5.86
N PRO A 245 -7.33 -12.33 4.88
CA PRO A 245 -6.17 -13.23 4.83
C PRO A 245 -5.21 -13.00 3.63
N GLY A 246 -4.15 -13.81 3.54
CA GLY A 246 -3.11 -13.77 2.52
C GLY A 246 -3.60 -13.66 1.07
N TRP A 247 -2.81 -12.96 0.26
CA TRP A 247 -3.15 -12.68 -1.12
C TRP A 247 -3.15 -13.94 -1.99
N GLY A 248 -4.01 -13.97 -3.01
CA GLY A 248 -4.15 -15.11 -3.91
C GLY A 248 -2.98 -15.24 -4.91
N VAL A 249 -3.14 -16.17 -5.86
CA VAL A 249 -2.13 -16.53 -6.87
C VAL A 249 -1.56 -15.31 -7.62
N ILE A 250 -2.37 -14.28 -7.86
CA ILE A 250 -1.97 -13.09 -8.62
C ILE A 250 -0.88 -12.30 -7.89
N HIS A 251 -1.13 -11.88 -6.64
CA HIS A 251 -0.12 -11.19 -5.83
C HIS A 251 1.07 -12.09 -5.49
N GLY A 252 0.81 -13.39 -5.28
CA GLY A 252 1.86 -14.39 -5.04
C GLY A 252 2.90 -14.45 -6.17
N LEU A 253 2.46 -14.30 -7.43
CA LEU A 253 3.33 -14.23 -8.60
C LEU A 253 3.87 -12.81 -8.88
N ALA A 254 3.06 -11.77 -8.63
CA ALA A 254 3.44 -10.39 -8.89
C ALA A 254 4.63 -9.91 -8.02
N GLY A 255 4.79 -10.46 -6.80
CA GLY A 255 5.92 -10.17 -5.93
C GLY A 255 7.28 -10.56 -6.55
N PRO A 256 7.52 -11.86 -6.83
CA PRO A 256 8.73 -12.33 -7.50
C PRO A 256 8.99 -11.67 -8.86
N LEU A 257 7.95 -11.53 -9.70
CA LEU A 257 8.08 -10.86 -11.00
C LEU A 257 8.47 -9.38 -10.86
N GLY A 258 8.00 -8.70 -9.81
CA GLY A 258 8.39 -7.32 -9.51
C GLY A 258 9.85 -7.18 -9.06
N GLY A 259 10.40 -8.22 -8.41
CA GLY A 259 11.82 -8.27 -8.05
C GLY A 259 12.74 -8.50 -9.26
N LEU A 260 12.28 -9.29 -10.24
CA LEU A 260 13.02 -9.64 -11.46
C LEU A 260 12.85 -8.64 -12.62
N SER A 261 11.87 -7.75 -12.55
CA SER A 261 11.53 -6.86 -13.67
C SER A 261 11.41 -5.39 -13.24
N ARG A 262 11.33 -4.51 -14.25
CA ARG A 262 11.08 -3.08 -14.07
C ARG A 262 9.59 -2.71 -14.04
N ALA A 263 8.68 -3.67 -14.23
CA ALA A 263 7.25 -3.41 -14.26
C ALA A 263 6.71 -2.96 -12.89
N SER A 264 5.71 -2.07 -12.91
CA SER A 264 5.00 -1.66 -11.69
C SER A 264 4.13 -2.80 -11.15
N HIS A 265 3.98 -2.89 -9.82
CA HIS A 265 3.24 -3.99 -9.18
C HIS A 265 1.80 -4.10 -9.70
N GLY A 266 1.10 -2.98 -9.81
CA GLY A 266 -0.28 -2.97 -10.31
C GLY A 266 -0.42 -3.37 -11.78
N ALA A 267 0.56 -3.05 -12.62
CA ALA A 267 0.60 -3.53 -14.01
C ALA A 267 0.83 -5.04 -14.09
N LEU A 268 1.67 -5.60 -13.21
CA LEU A 268 1.85 -7.05 -13.08
C LEU A 268 0.55 -7.71 -12.59
N CYS A 269 -0.08 -7.17 -11.54
CA CYS A 269 -1.37 -7.65 -11.05
C CYS A 269 -2.43 -7.65 -12.16
N GLY A 270 -2.60 -6.54 -12.88
CA GLY A 270 -3.56 -6.43 -13.98
C GLY A 270 -3.28 -7.37 -15.15
N SER A 271 -2.00 -7.62 -15.46
CA SER A 271 -1.61 -8.55 -16.53
C SER A 271 -1.89 -10.02 -16.16
N LEU A 272 -1.70 -10.36 -14.88
CA LEU A 272 -1.96 -11.70 -14.33
C LEU A 272 -3.44 -11.94 -14.00
N LEU A 273 -4.21 -10.87 -13.82
CA LEU A 273 -5.60 -10.92 -13.37
C LEU A 273 -6.51 -11.87 -14.15
N PRO A 274 -6.56 -11.87 -15.51
CA PRO A 274 -7.44 -12.79 -16.24
C PRO A 274 -7.04 -14.26 -16.03
N PHE A 275 -5.74 -14.56 -16.03
CA PHE A 275 -5.23 -15.92 -15.88
C PHE A 275 -5.44 -16.45 -14.46
N GLY A 276 -5.10 -15.64 -13.46
CA GLY A 276 -5.29 -16.02 -12.05
C GLY A 276 -6.76 -16.15 -11.67
N THR A 277 -7.64 -15.33 -12.27
CA THR A 277 -9.09 -15.45 -12.05
C THR A 277 -9.63 -16.74 -12.68
N ALA A 278 -9.28 -17.03 -13.94
CA ALA A 278 -9.72 -18.27 -14.61
C ALA A 278 -9.22 -19.53 -13.87
N LEU A 279 -7.98 -19.51 -13.37
CA LEU A 279 -7.45 -20.59 -12.56
C LEU A 279 -8.24 -20.76 -11.25
N ASN A 280 -8.56 -19.68 -10.55
CA ASN A 280 -9.35 -19.77 -9.33
C ASN A 280 -10.77 -20.28 -9.61
N GLU A 281 -11.40 -19.80 -10.69
CA GLU A 281 -12.74 -20.24 -11.13
C GLU A 281 -12.78 -21.74 -11.40
N SER A 282 -11.74 -22.32 -12.03
CA SER A 282 -11.69 -23.75 -12.30
C SER A 282 -11.51 -24.63 -11.05
N GLN A 283 -11.18 -24.03 -9.90
CA GLN A 283 -10.94 -24.73 -8.63
C GLN A 283 -12.08 -24.55 -7.63
N ILE A 284 -13.05 -23.68 -7.92
CA ILE A 284 -14.19 -23.41 -7.05
C ILE A 284 -15.32 -24.39 -7.40
N ASN A 285 -15.57 -25.33 -6.49
CA ASN A 285 -16.65 -26.31 -6.61
C ASN A 285 -18.01 -25.79 -6.10
N ASP A 286 -18.05 -24.59 -5.53
CA ASP A 286 -19.27 -23.96 -5.01
C ASP A 286 -19.87 -22.98 -6.04
N HIS A 287 -21.05 -23.34 -6.58
CA HIS A 287 -21.79 -22.56 -7.57
C HIS A 287 -22.20 -21.16 -7.09
N ALA A 288 -22.42 -20.95 -5.78
CA ALA A 288 -22.73 -19.63 -5.23
C ALA A 288 -21.52 -18.70 -5.32
N CYS A 289 -20.33 -19.22 -4.99
CA CYS A 289 -19.06 -18.50 -5.08
C CYS A 289 -18.65 -18.23 -6.55
N ALA A 290 -18.98 -19.17 -7.46
CA ALA A 290 -18.80 -19.03 -8.91
C ALA A 290 -19.72 -17.98 -9.55
N SER A 291 -20.98 -17.85 -9.14
CA SER A 291 -21.90 -16.85 -9.72
C SER A 291 -21.47 -15.39 -9.44
N ALA A 292 -20.90 -15.13 -8.26
CA ALA A 292 -20.35 -13.83 -7.90
C ALA A 292 -19.08 -13.47 -8.72
N LEU A 293 -18.34 -14.48 -9.21
CA LEU A 293 -17.19 -14.32 -10.12
C LEU A 293 -17.62 -13.88 -11.51
N THR A 294 -18.63 -14.54 -12.07
CA THR A 294 -19.10 -14.29 -13.44
C THR A 294 -19.64 -12.87 -13.62
N MET A 295 -20.34 -12.31 -12.63
CA MET A 295 -20.77 -10.90 -12.67
C MET A 295 -19.60 -9.90 -12.65
N SER A 296 -18.46 -10.29 -12.05
CA SER A 296 -17.24 -9.49 -12.00
C SER A 296 -16.35 -9.68 -13.24
N ALA A 297 -16.46 -10.82 -13.93
CA ALA A 297 -15.78 -11.11 -15.20
C ALA A 297 -16.52 -10.55 -16.42
N ALA A 298 -17.86 -10.52 -16.40
CA ALA A 298 -18.68 -9.95 -17.49
C ALA A 298 -18.43 -8.45 -17.73
N GLY A 299 -17.89 -7.75 -16.73
CA GLY A 299 -17.43 -6.36 -16.85
C GLY A 299 -15.98 -6.22 -17.32
N TRP A 300 -15.22 -7.31 -17.48
CA TRP A 300 -13.81 -7.32 -17.87
C TRP A 300 -13.66 -7.79 -19.32
N PRO A 301 -13.76 -6.89 -20.31
CA PRO A 301 -13.52 -7.24 -21.70
C PRO A 301 -12.14 -7.88 -21.85
N THR A 302 -12.13 -9.11 -22.37
CA THR A 302 -10.99 -9.93 -22.76
C THR A 302 -9.98 -9.22 -23.68
N GLY A 303 -10.32 -8.05 -24.22
CA GLY A 303 -9.42 -7.18 -24.98
C GLY A 303 -8.59 -6.17 -24.16
N TRP A 304 -8.83 -5.98 -22.87
CA TRP A 304 -8.21 -4.88 -22.10
C TRP A 304 -6.75 -5.11 -21.73
N THR A 305 -6.38 -6.35 -21.41
CA THR A 305 -4.96 -6.74 -21.33
C THR A 305 -4.26 -6.55 -22.66
N SER A 306 -4.94 -6.85 -23.78
CA SER A 306 -4.36 -6.66 -25.12
C SER A 306 -4.23 -5.19 -25.54
N LEU A 307 -5.15 -4.30 -25.12
CA LEU A 307 -5.06 -2.85 -25.35
C LEU A 307 -3.91 -2.22 -24.54
N TRP A 308 -3.66 -2.75 -23.34
CA TRP A 308 -2.57 -2.34 -22.45
C TRP A 308 -1.19 -2.81 -22.88
N ILE A 309 -1.08 -4.07 -23.31
CA ILE A 309 0.15 -4.61 -23.90
C ILE A 309 0.49 -3.86 -25.21
N ARG A 310 -0.52 -3.52 -26.02
CA ARG A 310 -0.32 -2.79 -27.30
C ARG A 310 -0.05 -1.28 -27.14
N SER A 311 -0.54 -0.64 -26.08
CA SER A 311 -0.36 0.81 -25.87
C SER A 311 1.01 1.20 -25.30
N GLY A 312 1.95 0.26 -25.14
CA GLY A 312 3.32 0.54 -24.71
C GLY A 312 3.47 0.94 -23.23
N THR A 313 2.38 1.04 -22.47
CA THR A 313 2.38 1.50 -21.07
C THR A 313 3.04 0.52 -20.09
N VAL A 314 3.23 -0.75 -20.51
CA VAL A 314 4.01 -1.76 -19.77
C VAL A 314 5.52 -1.70 -20.12
N CYS A 315 5.86 -1.09 -21.25
CA CYS A 315 7.22 -1.07 -21.79
C CYS A 315 7.80 0.35 -21.80
N GLY A 316 8.32 0.79 -20.66
CA GLY A 316 9.47 1.69 -20.69
C GLY A 316 10.68 0.92 -21.26
N ASN A 317 10.83 0.89 -22.58
CA ASN A 317 12.00 0.38 -23.33
C ASN A 317 12.64 -0.96 -22.90
N GLY A 318 11.89 -1.85 -22.25
CA GLY A 318 12.37 -3.19 -21.88
C GLY A 318 11.25 -4.20 -22.04
N ALA A 319 11.29 -4.97 -23.12
CA ALA A 319 10.31 -5.98 -23.45
C ALA A 319 10.18 -7.03 -22.34
N ILE A 320 8.99 -7.16 -21.76
CA ILE A 320 8.51 -8.47 -21.28
C ILE A 320 7.60 -8.99 -22.39
N ALA A 321 8.22 -9.46 -23.47
CA ALA A 321 7.55 -10.40 -24.35
C ALA A 321 7.50 -11.73 -23.59
N LEU A 322 6.40 -11.98 -22.89
CA LEU A 322 6.10 -13.33 -22.45
C LEU A 322 5.77 -14.12 -23.73
N ALA A 323 6.81 -14.69 -24.35
CA ALA A 323 6.70 -15.57 -25.50
C ALA A 323 6.02 -16.87 -25.06
N LEU A 324 4.71 -16.84 -24.89
CA LEU A 324 3.87 -18.04 -24.94
C LEU A 324 3.70 -18.35 -26.42
N ALA A 325 4.66 -19.10 -26.98
CA ALA A 325 4.46 -19.74 -28.27
C ALA A 325 3.19 -20.63 -28.18
N PRO A 326 2.26 -20.53 -29.14
CA PRO A 326 1.13 -21.44 -29.17
C PRO A 326 1.67 -22.86 -29.36
N CYS A 327 1.37 -23.74 -28.41
CA CYS A 327 1.54 -25.18 -28.60
C CYS A 327 0.58 -25.57 -29.73
N ALA A 328 1.13 -25.70 -30.95
CA ALA A 328 0.40 -26.23 -32.08
C ALA A 328 -0.01 -27.67 -31.72
N THR A 329 -1.30 -27.87 -31.49
CA THR A 329 -1.90 -29.20 -31.52
C THR A 329 -1.81 -29.70 -32.96
N SER A 330 -0.82 -30.55 -33.25
CA SER A 330 -0.88 -31.46 -34.39
C SER A 330 -1.70 -32.68 -33.97
N ALA A 331 -2.70 -32.98 -34.81
CA ALA A 331 -3.48 -34.22 -34.81
C ALA A 331 -2.61 -35.47 -34.97
#